data_AF-A0A9P4VVK6-F1
#
_entry.id   AF-A0A9P4VVK6-F1
#
_cell.length_a   1.000
_cell.length_b   1.000
_cell.length_c   1.000
_cell.angle_alpha   90.00
_cell.angle_beta   90.00
_cell.angle_gamma   90.00
#
_symmetry.space_group_name_H-M   'P 1'
#
loop_
_entity.id
_entity.type
_entity.pdbx_description
1 polymer ?
#
loop_
_entity_poly.entity_id
_entity_poly.type
_entity_poly.pdbx_seq_one_letter_code
_entity_poly.pdbx_strand_id
1 'polypeptide(L)'
;MDQFNTLFIHIPCYRVAVCKECHVGIVKANIARHLDTRHANLTRSTLQEIARAARAIEELAEGEEQVVYPGPDSEPVPHLAVWRDGLKCTRCGYIRRTIQDVQSHCREQHGWANPRKRGRMAKGCRAEANAMWVEGVHCQKFAGAGKLGKRRTRESR
;
A
#
# COMPACT_ATOMS: atom_id res chain seq x y z
N MET A 1 -2.51 -23.52 15.71
CA MET A 1 -2.86 -22.48 14.71
C MET A 1 -3.48 -21.23 15.35
N ASP A 2 -3.70 -21.19 16.67
CA ASP A 2 -4.40 -20.09 17.36
C ASP A 2 -3.69 -18.73 17.40
N GLN A 3 -2.39 -18.68 17.65
CA GLN A 3 -1.75 -17.40 17.99
C GLN A 3 -1.70 -16.42 16.80
N PHE A 4 -1.54 -16.89 15.57
CA PHE A 4 -1.57 -16.03 14.39
C PHE A 4 -2.92 -15.31 14.25
N ASN A 5 -4.01 -16.05 14.46
CA ASN A 5 -5.37 -15.55 14.35
C ASN A 5 -5.75 -14.56 15.46
N THR A 6 -4.91 -14.36 16.48
CA THR A 6 -5.17 -13.34 17.51
C THR A 6 -5.05 -11.94 16.92
N LEU A 7 -3.93 -11.65 16.23
CA LEU A 7 -3.61 -10.35 15.63
C LEU A 7 -3.91 -10.27 14.14
N PHE A 8 -3.91 -11.39 13.43
CA PHE A 8 -4.05 -11.41 11.98
C PHE A 8 -5.30 -12.14 11.52
N ILE A 9 -5.76 -11.76 10.34
CA ILE A 9 -6.76 -12.48 9.54
C ILE A 9 -6.08 -12.82 8.23
N HIS A 10 -5.95 -14.11 7.93
CA HIS A 10 -5.48 -14.53 6.62
C HIS A 10 -6.61 -14.36 5.59
N ILE A 11 -6.34 -13.70 4.46
CA ILE A 11 -7.25 -13.63 3.33
C ILE A 11 -6.63 -14.37 2.14
N PRO A 12 -6.96 -15.66 1.93
CA PRO A 12 -6.33 -16.51 0.92
C PRO A 12 -6.43 -15.95 -0.50
N CYS A 13 -7.59 -15.37 -0.88
CA CYS A 13 -7.82 -14.81 -2.21
C CYS A 13 -6.83 -13.69 -2.59
N TYR A 14 -6.33 -12.95 -1.60
CA TYR A 14 -5.35 -11.88 -1.79
C TYR A 14 -3.95 -12.29 -1.32
N ARG A 15 -3.78 -13.48 -0.75
CA ARG A 15 -2.53 -14.03 -0.22
C ARG A 15 -1.86 -13.13 0.82
N VAL A 16 -2.64 -12.43 1.64
CA VAL A 16 -2.13 -11.48 2.65
C VAL A 16 -2.69 -11.75 4.04
N ALA A 17 -1.89 -11.40 5.04
CA ALA A 17 -2.30 -11.34 6.43
C ALA A 17 -2.75 -9.92 6.76
N VAL A 18 -4.00 -9.73 7.16
CA VAL A 18 -4.51 -8.43 7.61
C VAL A 18 -4.33 -8.30 9.11
N CYS A 19 -3.55 -7.32 9.56
CA CYS A 19 -3.47 -6.98 10.98
C CYS A 19 -4.80 -6.36 11.44
N LYS A 20 -5.41 -6.91 12.48
CA LYS A 20 -6.71 -6.47 13.01
C LYS A 20 -6.67 -5.09 13.66
N GLU A 21 -5.54 -4.72 14.27
CA GLU A 21 -5.39 -3.42 14.94
C GLU A 21 -4.94 -2.33 13.95
N CYS A 22 -4.01 -2.67 13.06
CA CYS A 22 -3.45 -1.71 12.11
C CYS A 22 -4.26 -1.60 10.80
N HIS A 23 -5.15 -2.55 10.51
CA HIS A 23 -5.97 -2.60 9.29
C HIS A 23 -5.15 -2.52 7.99
N VAL A 24 -3.98 -3.17 7.97
CA VAL A 24 -3.07 -3.24 6.83
C VAL A 24 -2.78 -4.69 6.46
N GLY A 25 -2.62 -4.94 5.16
CA GLY A 25 -2.24 -6.24 4.63
C GLY A 25 -0.72 -6.40 4.71
N ILE A 26 -0.26 -7.60 5.04
CA ILE A 26 1.15 -7.89 5.29
C ILE A 26 1.50 -9.22 4.63
N VAL A 27 2.63 -9.22 3.92
CA VAL A 27 3.25 -10.41 3.32
C VAL A 27 4.19 -11.06 4.34
N LYS A 28 4.48 -12.35 4.20
CA LYS A 28 5.28 -13.13 5.17
C LYS A 28 6.58 -12.45 5.55
N ALA A 29 7.35 -11.99 4.56
CA ALA A 29 8.64 -11.33 4.78
C ALA A 29 8.54 -10.08 5.69
N ASN A 30 7.37 -9.45 5.75
CA ASN A 30 7.15 -8.21 6.49
C ASN A 30 6.47 -8.40 7.85
N ILE A 31 6.00 -9.61 8.20
CA ILE A 31 5.26 -9.85 9.45
C ILE A 31 6.14 -9.59 10.67
N ALA A 32 7.35 -10.13 10.71
CA ALA A 32 8.26 -9.91 11.85
C ALA A 32 8.55 -8.42 12.07
N ARG A 33 8.92 -7.70 11.00
CA ARG A 33 9.17 -6.25 11.05
C ARG A 33 7.93 -5.46 11.48
N HIS A 34 6.75 -5.85 11.04
CA HIS A 34 5.51 -5.21 11.47
C HIS A 34 5.26 -5.40 12.96
N LEU A 35 5.42 -6.64 13.46
CA LEU A 35 5.27 -6.97 14.86
C LEU A 35 6.24 -6.14 15.73
N ASP A 36 7.52 -6.08 15.36
CA ASP A 36 8.54 -5.34 16.10
C ASP A 36 8.28 -3.81 16.15
N THR A 37 7.62 -3.25 15.12
CA THR A 37 7.40 -1.80 15.01
C THR A 37 6.03 -1.33 15.48
N ARG A 38 5.00 -2.19 15.39
CA ARG A 38 3.60 -1.83 15.67
C ARG A 38 3.02 -2.57 16.86
N HIS A 39 3.63 -3.68 17.28
CA HIS A 39 3.22 -4.50 18.41
C HIS A 39 4.37 -4.76 19.39
N ALA A 40 5.28 -3.78 19.53
CA ALA A 40 6.42 -3.83 20.46
C ALA A 40 6.01 -3.95 21.94
N ASN A 41 4.74 -3.70 22.25
CA ASN A 41 4.14 -3.88 23.56
C ASN A 41 3.92 -5.35 23.96
N LEU A 42 3.95 -6.28 22.99
CA LEU A 42 3.83 -7.72 23.27
C LEU A 42 5.20 -8.34 23.61
N THR A 43 5.17 -9.48 24.31
CA THR A 43 6.41 -10.17 24.65
C THR A 43 7.12 -10.68 23.40
N ARG A 44 8.46 -10.66 23.41
CA ARG A 44 9.27 -11.16 22.29
C ARG A 44 8.97 -12.62 21.96
N SER A 45 8.63 -13.44 22.97
CA SER A 45 8.23 -14.84 22.77
C SER A 45 6.95 -14.91 21.93
N THR A 46 5.91 -14.17 22.33
CA THR A 46 4.63 -14.10 21.60
C THR A 46 4.83 -13.62 20.16
N LEU A 47 5.62 -12.56 19.95
CA LEU A 47 5.90 -12.06 18.60
C LEU A 47 6.60 -13.11 17.72
N GLN A 48 7.53 -13.87 18.29
CA GLN A 48 8.22 -14.95 17.58
C GLN A 48 7.30 -16.12 17.25
N GLU A 49 6.41 -16.51 18.16
CA GLU A 49 5.43 -17.56 17.93
C GLU A 49 4.45 -17.19 16.82
N ILE A 50 3.93 -15.95 16.82
CA ILE A 50 3.09 -15.42 15.75
C ILE A 50 3.83 -15.41 14.41
N ALA A 51 5.08 -14.93 14.39
CA ALA A 51 5.89 -14.91 13.17
C ALA A 51 6.19 -16.33 12.63
N ARG A 52 6.45 -17.30 13.52
CA ARG A 52 6.64 -18.71 13.14
C ARG A 52 5.36 -19.31 12.58
N ALA A 53 4.22 -19.07 13.22
CA ALA A 53 2.92 -19.52 12.74
C ALA A 53 2.61 -18.95 11.35
N ALA A 54 2.93 -17.67 11.10
CA ALA A 54 2.74 -17.06 9.79
C ALA A 54 3.59 -17.69 8.67
N ARG A 55 4.84 -18.08 8.99
CA ARG A 55 5.75 -18.73 8.02
C ARG A 55 5.22 -20.09 7.56
N ALA A 56 4.47 -20.79 8.41
CA ALA A 56 3.90 -22.09 8.09
C ALA A 56 2.67 -22.03 7.15
N ILE A 57 2.11 -20.83 6.89
CA ILE A 57 0.94 -20.66 6.02
C ILE A 57 1.41 -20.52 4.56
N GLU A 58 1.41 -21.60 3.78
CA GLU A 58 1.91 -21.59 2.39
C GLU A 58 1.21 -20.57 1.49
N GLU A 59 -0.09 -20.36 1.71
CA GLU A 59 -0.94 -19.46 0.93
C GLU A 59 -0.58 -17.97 1.08
N LEU A 60 0.11 -17.58 2.16
CA LEU A 60 0.58 -16.21 2.31
C LEU A 60 1.70 -15.90 1.30
N ALA A 61 1.63 -14.73 0.68
CA ALA A 61 2.64 -14.23 -0.22
C ALA A 61 3.98 -14.00 0.52
N GLU A 62 5.08 -14.47 -0.07
CA GLU A 62 6.42 -14.20 0.46
C GLU A 62 6.78 -12.71 0.32
N GLY A 63 6.52 -12.14 -0.86
CA GLY A 63 6.78 -10.76 -1.24
C GLY A 63 5.59 -10.07 -1.91
N GLU A 64 5.74 -8.78 -2.20
CA GLU A 64 4.67 -7.96 -2.82
C GLU A 64 4.27 -8.42 -4.23
N GLU A 65 5.18 -9.10 -4.93
CA GLU A 65 4.99 -9.66 -6.26
C GLU A 65 4.07 -10.88 -6.29
N GLN A 66 3.91 -11.56 -5.15
CA GLN A 66 3.02 -12.72 -5.01
C GLN A 66 1.63 -12.34 -4.47
N VAL A 67 1.44 -11.07 -4.10
CA VAL A 67 0.15 -10.55 -3.65
C VAL A 67 -0.80 -10.49 -4.83
N VAL A 68 -1.99 -11.04 -4.65
CA VAL A 68 -3.09 -10.87 -5.60
C VAL A 68 -3.79 -9.57 -5.23
N TYR A 69 -3.77 -8.59 -6.15
CA TYR A 69 -4.43 -7.30 -5.92
C TYR A 69 -5.85 -7.33 -6.48
N PRO A 70 -6.84 -6.74 -5.79
CA PRO A 70 -8.18 -6.59 -6.33
C PRO A 70 -8.15 -5.82 -7.65
N GLY A 71 -9.07 -6.19 -8.55
CA GLY A 71 -9.31 -5.46 -9.79
C GLY A 71 -9.88 -4.06 -9.53
N PRO A 72 -9.93 -3.20 -10.55
CA PRO A 72 -10.40 -1.82 -10.40
C PRO A 72 -11.87 -1.71 -9.96
N ASP A 73 -12.71 -2.67 -10.38
CA ASP A 73 -14.15 -2.73 -10.07
C ASP A 73 -14.46 -3.65 -8.87
N SER A 74 -13.43 -4.23 -8.26
CA SER A 74 -13.62 -5.09 -7.09
C SER A 74 -14.00 -4.26 -5.87
N GLU A 75 -14.86 -4.83 -5.03
CA GLU A 75 -15.16 -4.24 -3.73
C GLU A 75 -13.89 -4.11 -2.86
N PRO A 76 -13.86 -3.14 -1.93
CA PRO A 76 -12.75 -3.02 -1.00
C PRO A 76 -12.53 -4.32 -0.24
N VAL A 77 -11.28 -4.74 -0.12
CA VAL A 77 -10.92 -5.96 0.59
C VAL A 77 -11.33 -5.82 2.05
N PRO A 78 -12.07 -6.80 2.61
CA PRO A 78 -12.52 -6.75 4.00
C PRO A 78 -11.37 -6.55 4.98
N HIS A 79 -11.66 -5.92 6.12
CA HIS A 79 -10.74 -5.65 7.24
C HIS A 79 -9.55 -4.71 6.95
N LEU A 80 -9.31 -4.33 5.69
CA LEU A 80 -8.34 -3.30 5.34
C LEU A 80 -8.96 -1.90 5.40
N ALA A 81 -8.21 -0.96 5.97
CA ALA A 81 -8.59 0.43 6.01
C ALA A 81 -8.70 1.00 4.58
N VAL A 82 -9.82 1.66 4.30
CA VAL A 82 -10.05 2.38 3.05
C VAL A 82 -9.72 3.86 3.29
N TRP A 83 -8.67 4.34 2.65
CA TRP A 83 -8.33 5.76 2.65
C TRP A 83 -8.88 6.44 1.40
N ARG A 84 -9.17 7.74 1.50
CA ARG A 84 -9.75 8.57 0.43
C ARG A 84 -8.76 9.59 -0.15
N ASP A 85 -7.58 9.69 0.45
CA ASP A 85 -6.51 10.62 0.10
C ASP A 85 -5.44 9.96 -0.78
N GLY A 86 -5.80 8.93 -1.55
CA GLY A 86 -4.89 8.29 -2.49
C GLY A 86 -4.55 9.19 -3.67
N LEU A 87 -3.27 9.21 -4.02
CA LEU A 87 -2.68 9.87 -5.18
C LEU A 87 -2.27 8.79 -6.17
N LYS A 88 -2.91 8.75 -7.33
CA LYS A 88 -2.72 7.72 -8.35
C LYS A 88 -1.99 8.28 -9.55
N CYS A 89 -0.81 7.77 -9.86
CA CYS A 89 -0.10 8.06 -11.09
C CYS A 89 -0.99 7.78 -12.31
N THR A 90 -1.12 8.75 -13.22
CA THR A 90 -1.94 8.63 -14.44
C THR A 90 -1.32 7.68 -15.45
N ARG A 91 0.02 7.55 -15.48
CA ARG A 91 0.75 6.73 -16.46
C ARG A 91 0.69 5.23 -16.18
N CYS A 92 0.96 4.81 -14.94
CA CYS A 92 1.05 3.38 -14.60
C CYS A 92 0.05 2.90 -13.54
N GLY A 93 -0.76 3.82 -12.99
CA GLY A 93 -1.76 3.53 -11.96
C GLY A 93 -1.20 3.36 -10.55
N TYR A 94 0.09 3.60 -10.31
CA TYR A 94 0.72 3.48 -8.99
C TYR A 94 0.08 4.42 -7.97
N ILE A 95 -0.27 3.92 -6.78
CA ILE A 95 -0.92 4.72 -5.73
C ILE A 95 -0.01 4.90 -4.52
N ARG A 96 0.04 6.14 -4.00
CA ARG A 96 0.59 6.51 -2.69
C ARG A 96 -0.32 7.53 -2.03
N ARG A 97 -0.13 7.80 -0.73
CA ARG A 97 -0.94 8.79 -0.01
C ARG A 97 -0.24 10.15 0.16
N THR A 98 1.05 10.23 -0.11
CA THR A 98 1.82 11.47 0.05
C THR A 98 2.30 11.99 -1.30
N ILE A 99 2.28 13.32 -1.46
CA ILE A 99 2.73 13.98 -2.69
C ILE A 99 4.20 13.66 -2.97
N GLN A 100 5.02 13.62 -1.92
CA GLN A 100 6.45 13.30 -2.03
C GLN A 100 6.68 11.92 -2.64
N ASP A 101 5.92 10.91 -2.20
CA ASP A 101 6.07 9.54 -2.71
C ASP A 101 5.64 9.43 -4.19
N VAL A 102 4.52 10.04 -4.57
CA VAL A 102 4.05 9.97 -5.98
C VAL A 102 4.97 10.77 -6.91
N GLN A 103 5.56 11.87 -6.43
CA GLN A 103 6.56 12.63 -7.17
C GLN A 103 7.86 11.85 -7.36
N SER A 104 8.39 11.22 -6.31
CA SER A 104 9.58 10.34 -6.40
C SER A 104 9.32 9.22 -7.40
N HIS A 105 8.17 8.56 -7.31
CA HIS A 105 7.75 7.55 -8.28
C HIS A 105 7.72 8.10 -9.72
N CYS A 106 7.04 9.23 -9.96
CA CYS A 106 6.95 9.80 -11.31
C CYS A 106 8.33 10.22 -11.85
N ARG A 107 9.21 10.73 -10.99
CA ARG A 107 10.58 11.09 -11.38
C ARG A 107 11.38 9.85 -11.78
N GLU A 108 11.38 8.82 -10.95
CA GLU A 108 12.23 7.63 -11.11
C GLU A 108 11.71 6.68 -12.20
N GLN A 109 10.40 6.50 -12.31
CA GLN A 109 9.79 5.54 -13.22
C GLN A 109 9.35 6.15 -14.55
N HIS A 110 9.12 7.47 -14.58
CA HIS A 110 8.57 8.15 -15.76
C HIS A 110 9.39 9.36 -16.22
N GLY A 111 10.56 9.59 -15.61
CA GLY A 111 11.44 10.71 -15.97
C GLY A 111 10.82 12.08 -15.72
N TRP A 112 9.82 12.17 -14.83
CA TRP A 112 9.16 13.45 -14.56
C TRP A 112 10.11 14.42 -13.87
N ALA A 113 10.30 15.58 -14.48
CA ALA A 113 11.01 16.70 -13.88
C ALA A 113 9.99 17.68 -13.29
N ASN A 114 10.24 18.16 -12.07
CA ASN A 114 9.39 19.15 -11.45
C ASN A 114 9.42 20.44 -12.30
N PRO A 115 8.29 20.89 -12.87
CA PRO A 115 8.24 22.12 -13.66
C PRO A 115 8.53 23.36 -12.80
N ARG A 116 8.42 23.25 -11.47
CA ARG A 116 8.80 24.30 -10.53
C ARG A 116 10.32 24.34 -10.37
N LYS A 117 11.00 25.16 -11.18
CA LYS A 117 12.39 25.58 -10.91
C LYS A 117 12.44 26.54 -9.71
N ARG A 118 13.58 26.57 -9.00
CA ARG A 118 13.86 27.53 -7.92
C ARG A 118 13.86 28.95 -8.52
N GLY A 119 12.81 29.74 -8.28
CA GLY A 119 12.63 31.08 -8.85
C GLY A 119 11.17 31.52 -8.97
N ARG A 120 10.94 32.76 -9.45
CA ARG A 120 9.62 33.40 -9.59
C ARG A 120 8.70 32.56 -10.49
N MET A 121 7.47 32.29 -10.03
CA MET A 121 6.43 31.57 -10.79
C MET A 121 6.17 32.23 -12.16
N ALA A 122 6.34 31.47 -13.24
CA ALA A 122 5.68 31.79 -14.49
C ALA A 122 4.17 31.52 -14.34
N LYS A 123 3.33 32.50 -14.72
CA LYS A 123 1.87 32.33 -14.74
C LYS A 123 1.52 31.18 -15.70
N GLY A 124 1.02 30.05 -15.18
CA GLY A 124 0.57 28.90 -15.98
C GLY A 124 1.03 27.52 -15.49
N CYS A 125 2.14 27.42 -14.73
CA CYS A 125 2.74 26.12 -14.35
C CYS A 125 1.95 25.29 -13.32
N ARG A 126 0.77 25.73 -12.89
CA ARG A 126 -0.10 24.95 -11.99
C ARG A 126 -0.74 23.77 -12.73
N ALA A 127 -0.89 23.86 -14.04
CA ALA A 127 -1.57 22.85 -14.87
C ALA A 127 -0.72 21.58 -15.11
N GLU A 128 0.60 21.70 -15.28
CA GLU A 128 1.45 20.54 -15.68
C GLU A 128 1.76 19.57 -14.53
N ALA A 129 1.82 20.04 -13.28
CA ALA A 129 1.97 19.15 -12.13
C ALA A 129 0.70 18.30 -11.87
N ASN A 130 -0.48 18.82 -12.21
CA ASN A 130 -1.76 18.12 -12.07
C ASN A 130 -1.97 17.00 -13.11
N ALA A 131 -1.13 16.91 -14.15
CA ALA A 131 -1.29 15.90 -15.20
C ALA A 131 -0.74 14.50 -14.81
N MET A 132 0.14 14.43 -13.80
CA MET A 132 0.89 13.18 -13.51
C MET A 132 0.23 12.26 -12.50
N TRP A 133 -0.69 12.75 -11.67
CA TRP A 133 -1.46 11.94 -10.75
C TRP A 133 -2.86 12.51 -10.53
N VAL A 134 -3.79 11.63 -10.18
CA VAL A 134 -5.14 11.99 -9.76
C VAL A 134 -5.23 11.87 -8.24
N GLU A 135 -5.83 12.87 -7.60
CA GLU A 135 -6.06 12.90 -6.15
C GLU A 135 -7.43 12.33 -5.79
N GLY A 136 -7.70 12.13 -4.49
CA GLY A 136 -9.01 11.69 -4.01
C GLY A 136 -9.33 10.23 -4.32
N VAL A 137 -8.32 9.43 -4.68
CA VAL A 137 -8.51 8.03 -5.04
C VAL A 137 -8.67 7.20 -3.79
N HIS A 138 -9.72 6.38 -3.74
CA HIS A 138 -9.87 5.43 -2.66
C HIS A 138 -8.73 4.40 -2.73
N CYS A 139 -8.09 4.04 -1.62
CA CYS A 139 -6.99 3.07 -1.64
C CYS A 139 -6.92 2.25 -0.35
N GLN A 140 -6.32 1.06 -0.47
CA GLN A 140 -6.06 0.12 0.63
C GLN A 140 -4.60 -0.32 0.57
N LYS A 141 -4.03 -0.72 1.71
CA LYS A 141 -2.58 -0.92 1.88
C LYS A 141 -2.32 -2.38 2.06
N PHE A 142 -1.68 -2.93 1.04
CA PHE A 142 -1.11 -4.25 1.01
C PHE A 142 0.40 -4.07 1.12
N ALA A 143 1.00 -4.82 2.03
CA ALA A 143 2.39 -4.80 2.42
C ALA A 143 2.92 -3.49 3.06
N GLY A 144 3.64 -3.69 4.17
CA GLY A 144 4.36 -2.64 4.89
C GLY A 144 5.66 -2.20 4.24
N ALA A 145 5.80 -2.10 2.91
CA ALA A 145 6.86 -1.33 2.26
C ALA A 145 6.62 -1.10 0.76
N GLY A 146 5.41 -0.69 0.40
CA GLY A 146 5.21 0.18 -0.76
C GLY A 146 4.88 -0.48 -2.09
N LYS A 147 3.59 -0.79 -2.27
CA LYS A 147 2.81 -0.56 -3.49
C LYS A 147 1.33 -0.53 -3.07
N LEU A 148 0.71 0.66 -2.99
CA LEU A 148 -0.76 0.68 -2.86
C LEU A 148 -1.32 0.29 -4.23
N GLY A 149 -2.18 -0.73 -4.23
CA GLY A 149 -2.75 -1.32 -5.44
C GLY A 149 -3.39 -0.27 -6.35
N LYS A 150 -3.28 -0.52 -7.66
CA LYS A 150 -3.73 0.39 -8.72
C LYS A 150 -5.25 0.54 -8.68
N ARG A 151 -5.77 1.75 -8.46
CA ARG A 151 -7.15 2.11 -8.79
C ARG A 151 -7.15 3.12 -9.92
N ARG A 152 -7.44 2.74 -11.16
CA ARG A 152 -7.64 3.72 -12.25
C ARG A 152 -8.94 4.50 -12.02
N THR A 153 -8.85 5.76 -11.60
CA THR A 153 -9.96 6.72 -11.76
C THR A 153 -10.31 6.92 -13.23
N ARG A 154 -11.62 6.86 -13.53
CA ARG A 154 -12.28 7.19 -14.80
C ARG A 154 -12.21 8.71 -15.01
N GLU A 155 -11.63 9.15 -16.12
CA GLU A 155 -11.93 10.47 -16.68
C GLU A 155 -13.38 10.42 -17.18
N SER A 156 -14.22 11.29 -16.64
CA SER A 156 -15.61 11.43 -17.08
C SER A 156 -15.63 12.32 -18.31
N ARG A 157 -16.36 11.85 -19.32
CA ARG A 157 -16.57 12.44 -20.64
C ARG A 157 -17.39 13.73 -20.57
#